data_AF-A0A1G1HGV5-F1
#
_entry.id   AF-A0A1G1HGV5-F1
#
_cell.length_a   1.000
_cell.length_b   1.000
_cell.length_c   1.000
_cell.angle_alpha   90.00
_cell.angle_beta   90.00
_cell.angle_gamma   90.00
#
_symmetry.space_group_name_H-M   'P 1'
#
loop_
_entity.id
_entity.type
_entity.pdbx_description
1 polymer ?
#
loop_
_entity_poly.entity_id
_entity_poly.type
_entity_poly.pdbx_seq_one_letter_code
_entity_poly.pdbx_strand_id
1 'polypeptide(L)'
;MTAKFHPATIASKKQIPSAGLLKSRERKLIDSFVKKRTLPDDLSQDFIHALKEVLSGLVKVSVKIEDLRTALITGGSPVTPKEMKKRFEEFISELTRGKEPGKVRIVIE
;
A
#
# COMPACT_ATOMS: atom_id res chain seq x y z
N MET A 1 35.05 37.02 17.16
CA MET A 1 33.99 35.99 17.35
C MET A 1 33.36 35.70 16.00
N THR A 2 33.80 34.65 15.32
CA THR A 2 33.28 34.25 14.01
C THR A 2 32.13 33.26 14.22
N ALA A 3 30.90 33.71 13.97
CA ALA A 3 29.72 32.85 13.98
C ALA A 3 29.78 31.90 12.79
N LYS A 4 30.13 30.63 13.03
CA LYS A 4 30.03 29.56 12.03
C LYS A 4 28.54 29.28 11.77
N PHE A 5 28.01 29.85 10.69
CA PHE A 5 26.77 29.38 10.10
C PHE A 5 26.98 27.94 9.59
N HIS A 6 26.39 26.98 10.29
CA HIS A 6 26.21 25.64 9.76
C HIS A 6 24.92 25.65 8.95
N PRO A 7 24.94 25.30 7.64
CA PRO A 7 23.71 25.11 6.90
C PRO A 7 23.00 23.87 7.47
N ALA A 8 21.79 24.08 7.99
CA ALA A 8 20.91 22.99 8.37
C ALA A 8 20.52 22.22 7.10
N THR A 9 20.94 20.96 7.00
CA THR A 9 20.50 20.02 5.96
C THR A 9 19.02 19.74 6.12
N ILE A 10 18.16 20.51 5.44
CA ILE A 10 16.74 20.18 5.30
C ILE A 10 16.61 19.21 4.12
N ALA A 11 17.02 17.96 4.33
CA ALA A 11 16.57 16.84 3.51
C ALA A 11 15.37 16.20 4.22
N SER A 12 14.24 16.92 4.29
CA SER A 12 12.97 16.28 4.62
C SER A 12 12.70 15.23 3.55
N LYS A 13 13.00 13.98 3.89
CA LYS A 13 12.78 12.78 3.11
C LYS A 13 11.28 12.62 2.93
N LYS A 14 10.70 13.33 1.95
CA LYS A 14 9.28 13.27 1.64
C LYS A 14 9.03 11.90 0.99
N GLN A 15 8.74 10.90 1.84
CA GLN A 15 8.28 9.58 1.40
C GLN A 15 7.01 9.81 0.59
N ILE A 16 6.93 9.24 -0.62
CA ILE A 16 5.69 9.29 -1.40
C ILE A 16 4.63 8.50 -0.59
N PRO A 17 3.51 9.11 -0.16
CA PRO A 17 2.57 8.46 0.77
C PRO A 17 2.05 7.11 0.26
N SER A 18 1.80 7.00 -1.05
CA SER A 18 1.35 5.78 -1.71
C SER A 18 2.45 4.70 -1.85
N ALA A 19 3.74 5.03 -1.74
CA ALA A 19 4.82 4.05 -1.84
C ALA A 19 4.80 3.02 -0.68
N GLY A 20 4.18 3.37 0.45
CA GLY A 20 3.95 2.44 1.55
C GLY A 20 2.92 1.35 1.25
N LEU A 21 2.16 1.49 0.16
CA LEU A 21 1.11 0.56 -0.28
C LEU A 21 1.54 -0.34 -1.45
N LEU A 22 2.76 -0.15 -1.96
CA LEU A 22 3.37 -1.02 -2.96
C LEU A 22 3.84 -2.35 -2.38
N LYS A 23 4.04 -3.35 -3.23
CA LYS A 23 4.73 -4.57 -2.84
C LYS A 23 6.20 -4.29 -2.53
N SER A 24 6.81 -5.10 -1.68
CA SER A 24 8.18 -4.90 -1.19
C SER A 24 9.23 -4.75 -2.30
N ARG A 25 9.08 -5.45 -3.43
CA ARG A 25 10.01 -5.35 -4.58
C ARG A 25 9.87 -4.00 -5.31
N GLU A 26 8.65 -3.63 -5.67
CA GLU A 26 8.31 -2.35 -6.33
C GLU A 26 8.71 -1.17 -5.46
N ARG A 27 8.43 -1.23 -4.16
CA ARG A 27 8.79 -0.18 -3.20
C ARG A 27 10.30 0.08 -3.17
N LYS A 28 11.14 -0.95 -3.24
CA LYS A 28 12.60 -0.77 -3.28
C LYS A 28 13.06 -0.02 -4.52
N LEU A 29 12.45 -0.28 -5.67
CA LEU A 29 12.76 0.42 -6.91
C LEU A 29 12.41 1.91 -6.80
N ILE A 30 11.21 2.21 -6.30
CA ILE A 30 10.75 3.58 -6.09
C ILE A 30 11.58 4.32 -5.01
N ASP A 31 11.86 3.67 -3.88
CA ASP A 31 12.69 4.27 -2.83
C ASP A 31 14.11 4.57 -3.33
N SER A 32 14.66 3.72 -4.19
CA SER A 32 15.98 3.93 -4.80
C SER A 32 15.96 5.10 -5.78
N PHE A 33 14.92 5.20 -6.61
CA PHE A 33 14.69 6.32 -7.51
C PHE A 33 14.51 7.64 -6.75
N VAL A 34 13.66 7.69 -5.73
CA VAL A 34 13.42 8.89 -4.91
C VAL A 34 14.69 9.36 -4.20
N LYS A 35 15.55 8.43 -3.76
CA LYS A 35 16.85 8.75 -3.15
C LYS A 35 17.85 9.30 -4.17
N LYS A 36 18.00 8.64 -5.31
CA LYS A 36 18.97 9.04 -6.34
C LYS A 36 18.53 10.29 -7.10
N ARG A 37 17.23 10.52 -7.22
CA ARG A 37 16.59 11.59 -8.03
C ARG A 37 17.04 11.60 -9.49
N THR A 38 17.54 10.48 -9.97
CA THR A 38 17.96 10.25 -11.35
C THR A 38 17.16 9.09 -11.91
N LEU A 39 16.73 9.21 -13.17
CA LEU A 39 16.11 8.09 -13.87
C LEU A 39 17.14 6.95 -13.96
N PRO A 40 16.74 5.69 -13.72
CA PRO A 40 17.59 4.54 -14.04
C PRO A 40 17.92 4.53 -15.54
N ASP A 41 19.15 4.15 -15.90
CA ASP A 41 19.57 4.04 -17.30
C ASP A 41 18.75 2.97 -18.06
N ASP A 42 18.36 1.91 -17.36
CA ASP A 42 17.43 0.89 -17.85
C ASP A 42 16.07 1.03 -17.19
N LEU A 43 15.06 1.41 -17.98
CA LEU A 43 13.66 1.51 -17.57
C LEU A 43 13.00 0.14 -17.65
N SER A 44 13.35 -0.73 -16.70
CA SER A 44 12.76 -2.06 -16.61
C SER A 44 11.23 -1.99 -16.47
N GLN A 45 10.54 -3.02 -16.99
CA GLN A 45 9.07 -3.10 -16.89
C GLN A 45 8.59 -3.06 -15.43
N ASP A 46 9.33 -3.68 -14.52
CA ASP A 46 9.05 -3.66 -13.08
C ASP A 46 9.10 -2.24 -12.50
N PHE A 47 10.08 -1.41 -12.92
CA PHE A 47 10.16 -0.02 -12.48
C PHE A 47 9.01 0.82 -13.04
N ILE A 48 8.71 0.67 -14.33
CA ILE A 48 7.59 1.37 -14.98
C ILE A 48 6.26 1.00 -14.30
N HIS A 49 6.06 -0.29 -14.01
CA HIS A 49 4.86 -0.77 -13.32
C HIS A 49 4.75 -0.17 -11.92
N ALA A 50 5.82 -0.24 -11.13
CA ALA A 50 5.88 0.34 -9.80
C ALA A 50 5.57 1.85 -9.81
N LEU A 51 6.09 2.58 -10.81
CA LEU A 51 5.87 4.01 -10.94
C LEU A 51 4.42 4.32 -11.29
N LYS A 52 3.83 3.56 -12.24
CA LYS A 52 2.40 3.66 -12.59
C LYS A 52 1.51 3.42 -11.38
N GLU A 53 1.81 2.40 -10.56
CA GLU A 53 1.04 2.12 -9.35
C GLU A 53 1.11 3.28 -8.35
N VAL A 54 2.31 3.80 -8.04
CA VAL A 54 2.48 4.92 -7.10
C VAL A 54 1.69 6.16 -7.53
N LEU A 55 1.67 6.43 -8.84
CA LEU A 55 0.99 7.57 -9.44
C LEU A 55 -0.51 7.32 -9.68
N SER A 56 -0.98 6.08 -9.61
CA SER A 56 -2.40 5.73 -9.81
C SER A 56 -3.33 6.22 -8.71
N GLY A 57 -2.79 6.68 -7.57
CA GLY A 57 -3.58 7.08 -6.42
C GLY A 57 -4.08 5.88 -5.60
N LEU A 58 -3.15 5.03 -5.15
CA LEU A 58 -3.46 3.87 -4.31
C LEU A 58 -4.27 4.27 -3.06
N VAL A 59 -5.30 3.49 -2.76
CA VAL A 59 -6.20 3.67 -1.62
C VAL A 59 -5.95 2.60 -0.58
N LYS A 60 -5.50 3.01 0.61
CA LYS A 60 -5.36 2.12 1.76
C LYS A 60 -6.74 1.76 2.32
N VAL A 61 -6.96 0.47 2.60
CA VAL A 61 -8.10 -0.02 3.38
C VAL A 61 -7.55 -0.81 4.57
N SER A 62 -7.60 -0.22 5.75
CA SER A 62 -7.21 -0.90 6.99
C SER A 62 -8.33 -1.84 7.45
N VAL A 63 -7.97 -3.04 7.86
CA VAL A 63 -8.88 -4.06 8.38
C VAL A 63 -8.31 -4.61 9.68
N LYS A 64 -9.08 -4.56 10.76
CA LYS A 64 -8.68 -5.17 12.03
C LYS A 64 -8.91 -6.67 11.98
N ILE A 65 -8.02 -7.44 12.63
CA ILE A 65 -8.17 -8.90 12.68
C ILE A 65 -9.51 -9.35 13.30
N GLU A 66 -10.03 -8.62 14.29
CA GLU A 66 -11.30 -8.94 14.94
C GLU A 66 -12.51 -8.73 14.01
N ASP A 67 -12.47 -7.71 13.15
CA ASP A 67 -13.53 -7.46 12.17
C ASP A 67 -13.54 -8.57 11.11
N LEU A 68 -12.35 -8.97 10.64
CA LEU A 68 -12.20 -10.11 9.73
C LEU A 68 -12.72 -11.40 10.38
N ARG A 69 -12.32 -11.67 11.62
CA ARG A 69 -12.77 -12.85 12.36
C ARG A 69 -14.29 -12.87 12.48
N THR A 70 -14.88 -11.74 12.87
CA THR A 70 -16.34 -11.57 13.01
C THR A 70 -17.05 -11.81 11.68
N ALA A 71 -16.53 -11.25 10.59
CA ALA A 71 -17.08 -11.44 9.26
C ALA A 71 -17.09 -12.93 8.84
N LEU A 72 -16.00 -13.67 9.09
CA LEU A 72 -15.91 -15.08 8.73
C LEU A 72 -16.90 -15.98 9.49
N ILE A 73 -17.23 -15.63 10.73
CA ILE A 73 -18.18 -16.39 11.57
C ILE A 73 -19.59 -15.78 11.60
N THR A 74 -19.87 -14.76 10.78
CA THR A 74 -21.18 -14.12 10.71
C THR A 74 -22.24 -15.13 10.26
N GLY A 75 -23.23 -15.38 11.11
CA GLY A 75 -24.23 -16.45 10.90
C GLY A 75 -23.94 -17.75 11.67
N GLY A 76 -22.96 -17.74 12.58
CA GLY A 76 -22.73 -18.80 13.56
C GLY A 76 -21.56 -19.74 13.22
N SER A 77 -21.33 -20.68 14.13
CA SER A 77 -20.35 -21.77 14.07
C SER A 77 -21.05 -23.10 14.38
N PRO A 78 -20.70 -24.23 13.73
CA PRO A 78 -19.63 -24.40 12.74
C PRO A 78 -19.96 -23.83 11.37
N VAL A 79 -18.91 -23.65 10.55
CA VAL A 79 -18.97 -23.07 9.20
C VAL A 79 -18.37 -24.03 8.19
N THR A 80 -19.04 -24.21 7.05
CA THR A 80 -18.48 -24.96 5.93
C THR A 80 -17.43 -24.13 5.18
N PRO A 81 -16.44 -24.75 4.51
CA PRO A 81 -15.49 -24.02 3.68
C PRO A 81 -16.14 -23.15 2.60
N LYS A 82 -17.31 -23.57 2.07
CA LYS A 82 -18.08 -22.81 1.08
C LYS A 82 -18.63 -21.51 1.66
N GLU A 83 -19.23 -21.58 2.85
CA GLU A 83 -19.75 -20.41 3.54
C GLU A 83 -18.64 -19.46 3.96
N MET A 84 -17.50 -19.98 4.42
CA MET A 84 -16.35 -19.16 4.80
C MET A 84 -15.84 -18.31 3.63
N LYS A 85 -15.67 -18.91 2.44
CA LYS A 85 -15.25 -18.19 1.23
C LYS A 85 -16.27 -17.13 0.84
N LYS A 86 -17.55 -17.47 0.81
CA LYS A 86 -18.63 -16.54 0.47
C LYS A 86 -18.64 -15.33 1.41
N ARG A 87 -18.55 -15.55 2.73
CA ARG A 87 -18.52 -14.47 3.73
C ARG A 87 -17.29 -13.58 3.59
N PHE A 88 -16.13 -14.16 3.29
CA PHE A 88 -14.92 -13.39 3.01
C PHE A 88 -15.08 -12.52 1.76
N GLU A 89 -15.60 -13.08 0.66
CA GLU A 89 -15.86 -12.34 -0.57
C GLU A 89 -16.84 -11.18 -0.35
N GLU A 90 -17.94 -11.43 0.36
CA GLU A 90 -18.92 -10.40 0.74
C GLU A 90 -18.27 -9.31 1.59
N PHE A 91 -17.51 -9.67 2.61
CA PHE A 91 -16.81 -8.71 3.46
C PHE A 91 -15.83 -7.81 2.69
N ILE A 92 -15.04 -8.39 1.79
CA ILE A 92 -14.10 -7.63 0.96
C ILE A 92 -14.85 -6.72 -0.04
N SER A 93 -15.95 -7.21 -0.62
CA SER A 93 -16.81 -6.42 -1.51
C SER A 93 -17.38 -5.19 -0.78
N GLU A 94 -17.89 -5.37 0.44
CA GLU A 94 -18.38 -4.26 1.27
C GLU A 94 -17.28 -3.25 1.60
N LEU A 95 -16.12 -3.72 2.04
CA LEU A 95 -14.98 -2.86 2.37
C LEU A 95 -14.46 -2.06 1.18
N THR A 96 -14.59 -2.60 -0.03
CA THR A 96 -14.05 -2.00 -1.26
C THR A 96 -15.11 -1.34 -2.12
N ARG A 97 -16.37 -1.31 -1.66
CA ARG A 97 -17.49 -0.69 -2.36
C ARG A 97 -17.20 0.77 -2.72
N GLY A 98 -17.46 1.12 -3.97
CA GLY A 98 -17.24 2.46 -4.51
C GLY A 98 -15.77 2.82 -4.75
N LYS A 99 -14.82 1.90 -4.54
CA LYS A 99 -13.40 2.09 -4.85
C LYS A 99 -13.05 1.39 -6.15
N GLU A 100 -12.06 1.94 -6.86
CA GLU A 100 -11.50 1.27 -8.04
C GLU A 100 -10.65 0.06 -7.61
N PRO A 101 -11.00 -1.18 -8.00
CA PRO A 101 -10.34 -2.39 -7.48
C PRO A 101 -8.82 -2.41 -7.68
N GLY A 102 -8.35 -1.92 -8.84
CA GLY A 102 -6.92 -1.87 -9.15
C GLY A 102 -6.09 -0.98 -8.22
N LYS A 103 -6.73 0.00 -7.57
CA LYS A 103 -6.07 0.98 -6.69
C LYS A 103 -6.14 0.61 -5.22
N VAL A 104 -6.98 -0.35 -4.83
CA VAL A 104 -7.15 -0.71 -3.42
C VAL A 104 -5.99 -1.57 -2.92
N ARG A 105 -5.51 -1.25 -1.71
CA ARG A 105 -4.53 -2.05 -0.97
C ARG A 105 -5.04 -2.28 0.45
N ILE A 106 -5.38 -3.54 0.72
CA ILE A 106 -5.90 -3.96 2.03
C ILE A 106 -4.70 -4.21 2.96
N VAL A 107 -4.75 -3.62 4.15
CA VAL A 107 -3.74 -3.76 5.20
C VAL A 107 -4.41 -4.34 6.43
N ILE A 108 -3.92 -5.48 6.90
CA ILE A 108 -4.40 -6.08 8.15
C ILE A 108 -3.64 -5.43 9.32
N GLU A 109 -4.39 -4.99 10.32
CA GLU A 109 -3.90 -4.33 11.55
C GLU A 109 -4.28 -5.13 12.82
#